data_AF-A0A9P8Y5A9-F1
#
_entry.id   AF-A0A9P8Y5A9-F1
#
_cell.length_a   1.000
_cell.length_b   1.000
_cell.length_c   1.000
_cell.angle_alpha   90.00
_cell.angle_beta   90.00
_cell.angle_gamma   90.00
#
_symmetry.space_group_name_H-M   'P 1'
#
loop_
_entity.id
_entity.type
_entity.pdbx_description
1 polymer ?
#
loop_
_entity_poly.entity_id
_entity_poly.type
_entity_poly.pdbx_seq_one_letter_code
_entity_poly.pdbx_strand_id
1 'polypeptide(L)'
;SLREAGINPNSPIPKHIFINRKDIPFTPHQEYMGPSKEAARNWKSLTAGSDSIYLSDPSKYGLNDPGIKAPFFLFHEPPPKAADDKDNLLKFYVLNNLHELHCVHMIRMRYNALVYDAANTTPLASNPLDVDWIDHIEHCFEYLRLSVTCGDYMTFETDSPPGSPREYWEGGLSWGVVHSCIDWDALLAWQHEMVAEYNRTW
;
A
#
# COMPACT_ATOMS: atom_id res chain seq x y z
N SER A 1 2.62 -26.11 -1.44
CA SER A 1 2.27 -25.68 -0.07
C SER A 1 2.67 -24.22 0.10
N LEU A 2 2.05 -23.45 1.01
CA LEU A 2 2.39 -22.03 1.21
C LEU A 2 3.88 -21.82 1.53
N ARG A 3 4.48 -22.76 2.26
CA ARG A 3 5.92 -22.75 2.59
C ARG A 3 6.82 -22.83 1.35
N GLU A 4 6.45 -23.62 0.35
CA GLU A 4 7.20 -23.72 -0.92
C GLU A 4 7.08 -22.44 -1.74
N ALA A 5 6.01 -21.67 -1.53
CA ALA A 5 5.82 -20.33 -2.11
C ALA A 5 6.37 -19.21 -1.21
N GLY A 6 7.25 -19.52 -0.24
CA GLY A 6 7.87 -18.53 0.64
C GLY A 6 6.94 -17.87 1.67
N ILE A 7 5.66 -18.28 1.75
CA ILE A 7 4.68 -17.70 2.66
C ILE A 7 4.74 -18.44 4.01
N ASN A 8 4.80 -17.67 5.11
CA ASN A 8 4.73 -18.24 6.46
C ASN A 8 3.42 -19.03 6.64
N PRO A 9 3.48 -20.36 6.88
CA PRO A 9 2.27 -21.18 7.01
C PRO A 9 1.43 -20.85 8.25
N ASN A 10 2.02 -20.18 9.24
CA ASN A 10 1.35 -19.69 10.45
C ASN A 10 0.94 -18.21 10.34
N SER A 11 0.92 -17.63 9.13
CA SER A 11 0.45 -16.25 8.94
C SER A 11 -0.99 -16.09 9.44
N PRO A 12 -1.32 -14.98 10.12
CA PRO A 12 -2.70 -14.67 10.49
C PRO A 12 -3.57 -14.31 9.28
N ILE A 13 -2.95 -14.00 8.13
CA ILE A 13 -3.65 -13.59 6.91
C ILE A 13 -4.38 -14.81 6.31
N PRO A 14 -5.69 -14.69 5.99
CA PRO A 14 -6.45 -15.77 5.37
C PRO A 14 -5.78 -16.33 4.11
N LYS A 15 -5.64 -17.66 4.02
CA LYS A 15 -4.93 -18.33 2.92
C LYS A 15 -5.47 -17.98 1.53
N HIS A 16 -6.79 -17.78 1.43
CA HIS A 16 -7.46 -17.46 0.17
C HIS A 16 -6.93 -16.18 -0.48
N ILE A 17 -6.48 -15.20 0.30
CA ILE A 17 -5.88 -13.94 -0.20
C ILE A 17 -4.63 -14.23 -1.06
N PHE A 18 -3.82 -15.22 -0.67
CA PHE A 18 -2.60 -15.58 -1.38
C PHE A 18 -2.82 -16.49 -2.58
N ILE A 19 -3.86 -17.34 -2.54
CA ILE A 19 -4.07 -18.40 -3.55
C ILE A 19 -5.07 -17.99 -4.64
N ASN A 20 -6.02 -17.11 -4.33
CA ASN A 20 -7.00 -16.61 -5.30
C ASN A 20 -6.41 -15.45 -6.09
N ARG A 21 -5.28 -15.70 -6.75
CA ARG A 21 -4.57 -14.65 -7.48
C ARG A 21 -5.36 -14.21 -8.71
N LYS A 22 -5.29 -12.91 -9.02
CA LYS A 22 -5.98 -12.25 -10.13
C LYS A 22 -4.93 -11.77 -11.12
N ASP A 23 -5.15 -12.01 -12.41
CA ASP A 23 -4.28 -11.46 -13.46
C ASP A 23 -4.64 -9.99 -13.68
N ILE A 24 -3.70 -9.10 -13.36
CA ILE A 24 -3.88 -7.65 -13.42
C ILE A 24 -2.84 -7.05 -14.36
N PRO A 25 -3.24 -6.39 -15.46
CA PRO A 25 -2.32 -5.60 -16.25
C PRO A 25 -1.94 -4.33 -15.47
N PHE A 26 -0.64 -4.05 -15.36
CA PHE A 26 -0.19 -2.80 -14.77
C PHE A 26 -0.40 -1.67 -15.77
N THR A 27 -1.47 -0.91 -15.58
CA THR A 27 -1.82 0.25 -16.41
C THR A 27 -1.83 1.52 -15.57
N PRO A 28 -1.57 2.70 -16.16
CA PRO A 28 -1.57 3.95 -15.39
C PRO A 28 -2.97 4.31 -14.91
N HIS A 29 -3.18 4.36 -13.59
CA HIS A 29 -4.41 4.87 -12.99
C HIS A 29 -4.27 6.37 -12.69
N GLN A 30 -4.85 7.19 -13.57
CA GLN A 30 -4.75 8.65 -13.50
C GLN A 30 -5.28 9.22 -12.17
N GLU A 31 -6.24 8.54 -11.55
CA GLU A 31 -6.79 8.90 -10.25
C GLU A 31 -5.80 8.77 -9.08
N TYR A 32 -4.64 8.11 -9.26
CA TYR A 32 -3.56 8.03 -8.27
C TYR A 32 -2.35 8.91 -8.62
N MET A 33 -2.31 9.51 -9.81
CA MET A 33 -1.15 10.26 -10.30
C MET A 33 -1.29 11.77 -10.05
N GLY A 34 -0.14 12.44 -9.93
CA GLY A 34 -0.01 13.90 -9.84
C GLY A 34 -0.37 14.52 -8.48
N PRO A 35 -0.31 15.86 -8.37
CA PRO A 35 -0.38 16.56 -7.08
C PRO A 35 -1.81 16.80 -6.56
N SER A 36 -2.84 16.25 -7.19
CA SER A 36 -4.23 16.61 -6.87
C SER A 36 -4.63 16.15 -5.46
N LYS A 37 -5.53 16.92 -4.82
CA LYS A 37 -6.13 16.52 -3.53
C LYS A 37 -6.92 15.22 -3.65
N GLU A 38 -7.46 14.93 -4.83
CA GLU A 38 -8.18 13.70 -5.11
C GLU A 38 -7.22 12.50 -5.10
N ALA A 39 -6.11 12.60 -5.82
CA ALA A 39 -5.11 11.54 -5.83
C ALA A 39 -4.53 11.31 -4.42
N ALA A 40 -4.31 12.37 -3.63
CA ALA A 40 -3.91 12.23 -2.24
C ALA A 40 -4.96 11.47 -1.38
N ARG A 41 -6.25 11.71 -1.60
CA ARG A 41 -7.32 10.94 -0.92
C ARG A 41 -7.37 9.49 -1.38
N ASN A 42 -7.20 9.24 -2.68
CA ASN A 42 -7.22 7.88 -3.24
C ASN A 42 -6.06 7.06 -2.67
N TRP A 43 -4.84 7.62 -2.61
CA TRP A 43 -3.72 6.96 -1.95
C TRP A 43 -3.98 6.67 -0.47
N LYS A 44 -4.53 7.64 0.28
CA LYS A 44 -4.89 7.43 1.69
C LYS A 44 -5.92 6.32 1.87
N SER A 45 -6.80 6.10 0.89
CA SER A 45 -7.81 5.04 0.96
C SER A 45 -7.22 3.63 0.81
N LEU A 46 -6.05 3.48 0.18
CA LEU A 46 -5.39 2.18 -0.02
C LEU A 46 -4.91 1.54 1.28
N THR A 47 -4.75 2.34 2.33
CA THR A 47 -4.43 1.87 3.68
C THR A 47 -5.63 1.95 4.62
N ALA A 48 -6.86 2.14 4.11
CA ALA A 48 -8.12 2.02 4.86
C ALA A 48 -8.20 2.72 6.24
N GLY A 49 -7.37 3.73 6.51
CA GLY A 49 -7.29 4.40 7.81
C GLY A 49 -6.31 3.77 8.82
N SER A 50 -5.60 2.69 8.49
CA SER A 50 -4.37 2.24 9.18
C SER A 50 -3.59 1.22 8.36
N ASP A 51 -2.27 1.22 8.47
CA ASP A 51 -1.38 0.17 7.96
C ASP A 51 -1.26 -1.06 8.88
N SER A 52 -2.06 -1.13 9.96
CA SER A 52 -1.97 -2.16 10.99
C SER A 52 -3.22 -3.02 11.13
N ILE A 53 -3.01 -4.23 11.66
CA ILE A 53 -4.00 -5.29 11.82
C ILE A 53 -4.10 -5.63 13.31
N TYR A 54 -5.32 -5.64 13.85
CA TYR A 54 -5.57 -6.15 15.20
C TYR A 54 -5.54 -7.69 15.23
N LEU A 55 -4.83 -8.26 16.20
CA LEU A 55 -4.78 -9.70 16.44
C LEU A 55 -5.11 -9.98 17.91
N SER A 56 -6.25 -10.64 18.17
CA SER A 56 -6.70 -10.94 19.53
C SER A 56 -5.80 -11.92 20.29
N ASP A 57 -5.18 -12.85 19.56
CA ASP A 57 -4.20 -13.82 20.06
C ASP A 57 -3.00 -13.95 19.09
N PRO A 58 -2.01 -13.03 19.15
CA PRO A 58 -0.85 -13.04 18.27
C PRO A 58 0.07 -14.26 18.52
N SER A 59 0.05 -14.83 19.72
CA SER A 59 0.89 -15.96 20.11
C SER A 59 0.59 -17.23 19.29
N LYS A 60 -0.68 -17.42 18.88
CA LYS A 60 -1.11 -18.49 17.97
C LYS A 60 -0.38 -18.49 16.62
N TYR A 61 0.10 -17.31 16.20
CA TYR A 61 0.82 -17.11 14.94
C TYR A 61 2.34 -17.04 15.14
N GLY A 62 2.82 -17.27 16.37
CA GLY A 62 4.24 -17.16 16.74
C GLY A 62 4.73 -15.72 16.90
N LEU A 63 3.82 -14.74 16.99
CA LEU A 63 4.14 -13.33 17.22
C LEU A 63 4.20 -13.08 18.74
N ASN A 64 5.40 -13.20 19.31
CA ASN A 64 5.63 -13.03 20.75
C ASN A 64 6.07 -11.61 21.14
N ASP A 65 6.57 -10.84 20.17
CA ASP A 65 6.92 -9.45 20.39
C ASP A 65 5.64 -8.61 20.52
N PRO A 66 5.65 -7.56 21.37
CA PRO A 66 4.50 -6.68 21.50
C PRO A 66 4.23 -5.96 20.17
N GLY A 67 2.94 -5.86 19.82
CA GLY A 67 2.51 -4.99 18.73
C GLY A 67 2.59 -3.51 19.12
N ILE A 68 2.04 -2.68 18.24
CA ILE A 68 1.90 -1.24 18.45
C ILE A 68 0.58 -0.91 19.14
N LYS A 69 0.50 0.31 19.70
CA LYS A 69 -0.76 0.87 20.18
C LYS A 69 -1.77 0.98 19.04
N ALA A 70 -3.06 0.94 19.38
CA ALA A 70 -4.12 1.29 18.44
C ALA A 70 -3.71 2.58 17.69
N PRO A 71 -3.57 2.52 16.36
CA PRO A 71 -2.94 3.56 15.56
C PRO A 71 -3.74 4.87 15.63
N PHE A 72 -3.01 5.98 15.60
CA PHE A 72 -3.52 7.36 15.69
C PHE A 72 -4.62 7.68 14.66
N PHE A 73 -4.61 6.99 13.52
CA PHE A 73 -5.55 7.18 12.43
C PHE A 73 -6.90 6.50 12.64
N LEU A 74 -7.00 5.51 13.54
CA LEU A 74 -8.27 4.97 14.01
C LEU A 74 -8.87 5.89 15.09
N PHE A 75 -8.04 6.36 16.01
CA PHE A 75 -8.41 7.29 17.08
C PHE A 75 -7.20 8.16 17.46
N HIS A 76 -7.38 9.46 17.73
CA HIS A 76 -6.28 10.30 18.25
C HIS A 76 -5.75 9.81 19.61
N GLU A 77 -6.62 9.20 20.41
CA GLU A 77 -6.33 8.43 21.63
C GLU A 77 -7.29 7.23 21.66
N PRO A 78 -6.87 6.03 22.13
CA PRO A 78 -7.79 4.91 22.26
C PRO A 78 -8.97 5.31 23.15
N PRO A 79 -10.22 4.88 22.84
CA PRO A 79 -11.38 5.14 23.69
C PRO A 79 -11.08 4.75 25.14
N PRO A 80 -11.52 5.51 26.16
CA PRO A 80 -11.13 5.27 27.56
C PRO A 80 -11.28 3.81 28.00
N LYS A 81 -12.38 3.16 27.62
CA LYS A 81 -12.60 1.73 27.89
C LYS A 81 -11.56 0.81 27.26
N ALA A 82 -11.13 1.11 26.04
CA ALA A 82 -10.08 0.36 25.35
C ALA A 82 -8.68 0.70 25.89
N ALA A 83 -8.50 1.90 26.44
CA ALA A 83 -7.26 2.32 27.10
C ALA A 83 -7.06 1.66 28.47
N ASP A 84 -8.16 1.32 29.17
CA ASP A 84 -8.14 0.58 30.42
C ASP A 84 -7.77 -0.90 30.24
N ASP A 85 -8.04 -1.45 29.06
CA ASP A 85 -7.69 -2.82 28.68
C ASP A 85 -6.24 -2.92 28.20
N LYS A 86 -5.33 -3.07 29.17
CA LYS A 86 -3.89 -3.20 28.94
C LYS A 86 -3.51 -4.40 28.06
N ASP A 87 -4.34 -5.44 28.05
CA ASP A 87 -4.07 -6.65 27.26
C ASP A 87 -4.38 -6.41 25.77
N ASN A 88 -5.34 -5.53 25.45
CA ASN A 88 -5.68 -5.18 24.08
C ASN A 88 -4.90 -3.99 23.51
N LEU A 89 -4.17 -3.25 24.35
CA LEU A 89 -3.49 -2.02 23.95
C LEU A 89 -2.40 -2.25 22.89
N LEU A 90 -1.65 -3.36 22.93
CA LEU A 90 -0.48 -3.62 22.08
C LEU A 90 -0.69 -4.78 21.09
N LYS A 91 -1.93 -4.95 20.61
CA LYS A 91 -2.32 -6.05 19.72
C LYS A 91 -2.49 -5.65 18.26
N PHE A 92 -2.03 -4.46 17.88
CA PHE A 92 -1.97 -4.05 16.48
C PHE A 92 -0.60 -4.35 15.88
N TYR A 93 -0.55 -4.95 14.71
CA TYR A 93 0.68 -5.30 14.01
C TYR A 93 0.66 -4.68 12.61
N VAL A 94 1.71 -3.95 12.24
CA VAL A 94 1.81 -3.31 10.93
C VAL A 94 2.04 -4.36 9.86
N LEU A 95 1.21 -4.36 8.81
CA LEU A 95 1.41 -5.22 7.65
C LEU A 95 2.39 -4.54 6.70
N ASN A 96 3.48 -5.23 6.35
CA ASN A 96 4.56 -4.68 5.55
C ASN A 96 4.08 -3.98 4.26
N ASN A 97 3.23 -4.63 3.45
CA ASN A 97 2.70 -4.04 2.21
C ASN A 97 1.89 -2.76 2.46
N LEU A 98 1.11 -2.68 3.54
CA LEU A 98 0.38 -1.44 3.86
C LEU A 98 1.32 -0.33 4.33
N HIS A 99 2.39 -0.69 5.04
CA HIS A 99 3.43 0.25 5.46
C HIS A 99 4.26 0.77 4.29
N GLU A 100 4.58 -0.10 3.33
CA GLU A 100 5.23 0.27 2.07
C GLU A 100 4.36 1.28 1.30
N LEU A 101 3.04 1.04 1.17
CA LEU A 101 2.13 2.00 0.55
C LEU A 101 2.09 3.34 1.30
N HIS A 102 2.06 3.31 2.64
CA HIS A 102 2.15 4.53 3.45
C HIS A 102 3.45 5.29 3.14
N CYS A 103 4.60 4.61 3.17
CA CYS A 103 5.89 5.21 2.88
C CYS A 103 5.96 5.81 1.47
N VAL A 104 5.53 5.06 0.45
CA VAL A 104 5.49 5.54 -0.94
C VAL A 104 4.60 6.78 -1.05
N HIS A 105 3.42 6.77 -0.41
CA HIS A 105 2.55 7.94 -0.38
C HIS A 105 3.20 9.16 0.28
N MET A 106 3.90 8.97 1.41
CA MET A 106 4.60 10.06 2.10
C MET A 106 5.71 10.67 1.23
N ILE A 107 6.48 9.83 0.53
CA ILE A 107 7.52 10.28 -0.41
C ILE A 107 6.88 11.05 -1.57
N ARG A 108 5.83 10.51 -2.18
CA ARG A 108 5.08 11.14 -3.27
C ARG A 108 4.50 12.49 -2.86
N MET A 109 3.87 12.58 -1.68
CA MET A 109 3.33 13.85 -1.17
C MET A 109 4.43 14.89 -0.98
N ARG A 110 5.60 14.47 -0.48
CA ARG A 110 6.74 15.38 -0.30
C ARG A 110 7.32 15.83 -1.64
N TYR A 111 7.51 14.91 -2.59
CA TYR A 111 7.95 15.22 -3.95
C TYR A 111 6.98 16.20 -4.61
N ASN A 112 5.68 15.92 -4.56
CA ASN A 112 4.67 16.75 -5.23
C ASN A 112 4.61 18.18 -4.66
N ALA A 113 4.77 18.32 -3.35
CA ALA A 113 4.84 19.63 -2.70
C ALA A 113 6.10 20.43 -3.07
N LEU A 114 7.19 19.78 -3.49
CA LEU A 114 8.43 20.44 -3.89
C LEU A 114 8.46 20.79 -5.38
N VAL A 115 7.87 19.94 -6.23
CA VAL A 115 7.97 20.05 -7.69
C VAL A 115 6.77 20.76 -8.32
N TYR A 116 5.54 20.51 -7.84
CA TYR A 116 4.32 21.08 -8.46
C TYR A 116 3.81 22.37 -7.79
N ASP A 117 4.28 22.73 -6.59
CA ASP A 117 3.91 23.99 -5.93
C ASP A 117 4.89 25.11 -6.29
N ALA A 118 4.62 25.79 -7.41
CA ALA A 118 5.43 26.90 -7.90
C ALA A 118 5.34 28.19 -7.05
N ALA A 119 4.36 28.30 -6.13
CA ALA A 119 4.19 29.49 -5.30
C ALA A 119 5.25 29.57 -4.17
N ASN A 120 5.82 28.42 -3.79
CA ASN A 120 7.01 28.33 -2.98
C ASN A 120 8.17 27.93 -3.89
N THR A 121 8.92 28.91 -4.39
CA THR A 121 10.11 28.70 -5.23
C THR A 121 11.15 27.84 -4.50
N THR A 122 11.01 26.52 -4.60
CA THR A 122 12.11 25.60 -4.37
C THR A 122 12.93 25.56 -5.66
N PRO A 123 14.27 25.46 -5.60
CA PRO A 123 15.11 25.37 -6.80
C PRO A 123 14.76 24.19 -7.74
N LEU A 124 13.95 23.22 -7.28
CA LEU A 124 13.56 22.02 -8.01
C LEU A 124 12.37 22.26 -8.96
N ALA A 125 11.45 23.17 -8.65
CA ALA A 125 10.24 23.40 -9.46
C ALA A 125 10.51 24.06 -10.82
N SER A 126 11.69 24.65 -11.02
CA SER A 126 12.05 25.43 -12.23
C SER A 126 13.24 24.84 -13.01
N ASN A 127 13.65 23.61 -12.69
CA ASN A 127 14.76 22.94 -13.34
C ASN A 127 14.27 22.16 -14.57
N PRO A 128 14.80 22.41 -15.78
CA PRO A 128 14.42 21.67 -16.99
C PRO A 128 14.58 20.15 -16.86
N LEU A 129 15.54 19.68 -16.06
CA LEU A 129 15.69 18.25 -15.78
C LEU A 129 14.43 17.71 -15.10
N ASP A 130 13.89 18.41 -14.10
CA ASP A 130 12.73 17.94 -13.34
C ASP A 130 11.45 17.89 -14.19
N VAL A 131 11.32 18.77 -15.19
CA VAL A 131 10.20 18.74 -16.15
C VAL A 131 10.22 17.45 -16.98
N ASP A 132 11.39 17.03 -17.45
CA ASP A 132 11.53 15.79 -18.24
C ASP A 132 11.37 14.52 -17.38
N TRP A 133 11.57 14.62 -16.05
CA TRP A 133 11.46 13.48 -15.14
C TRP A 133 10.07 13.29 -14.51
N ILE A 134 9.18 14.28 -14.58
CA ILE A 134 7.85 14.21 -13.96
C ILE A 134 7.10 12.93 -14.38
N ASP A 135 7.02 12.65 -15.68
CA ASP A 135 6.26 11.50 -16.19
C ASP A 135 6.86 10.18 -15.71
N HIS A 136 8.19 10.10 -15.64
CA HIS A 136 8.90 8.91 -15.18
C HIS A 136 8.76 8.71 -13.66
N ILE A 137 8.79 9.78 -12.87
CA ILE A 137 8.61 9.71 -11.42
C ILE A 137 7.16 9.37 -11.06
N GLU A 138 6.18 9.93 -11.76
CA GLU A 138 4.77 9.56 -11.58
C GLU A 138 4.53 8.10 -11.99
N HIS A 139 5.16 7.63 -13.08
CA HIS A 139 5.21 6.21 -13.41
C HIS A 139 5.81 5.37 -12.28
N CYS A 140 6.95 5.77 -11.72
CA CYS A 140 7.59 5.05 -10.61
C CYS A 140 6.67 4.94 -9.38
N PHE A 141 6.00 6.02 -8.99
CA PHE A 141 5.07 5.99 -7.85
C PHE A 141 3.88 5.08 -8.13
N GLU A 142 3.30 5.16 -9.31
CA GLU A 142 2.17 4.32 -9.70
C GLU A 142 2.57 2.85 -9.84
N TYR A 143 3.74 2.57 -10.40
CA TYR A 143 4.30 1.24 -10.51
C TYR A 143 4.56 0.63 -9.13
N LEU A 144 5.13 1.39 -8.19
CA LEU A 144 5.32 0.94 -6.81
C LEU A 144 3.97 0.68 -6.12
N ARG A 145 2.95 1.53 -6.34
CA ARG A 145 1.60 1.29 -5.83
C ARG A 145 1.03 -0.04 -6.32
N LEU A 146 1.11 -0.27 -7.63
CA LEU A 146 0.63 -1.49 -8.28
C LEU A 146 1.42 -2.72 -7.81
N SER A 147 2.75 -2.63 -7.74
CA SER A 147 3.61 -3.72 -7.28
C SER A 147 3.31 -4.12 -5.83
N VAL A 148 3.22 -3.15 -4.93
CA VAL A 148 2.96 -3.41 -3.50
C VAL A 148 1.54 -3.99 -3.29
N THR A 149 0.54 -3.45 -4.00
CA THR A 149 -0.84 -3.98 -3.94
C THR A 149 -0.97 -5.34 -4.62
N CYS A 150 -0.16 -5.61 -5.65
CA CYS A 150 -0.12 -6.91 -6.30
C CYS A 150 0.45 -8.00 -5.39
N GLY A 151 1.37 -7.66 -4.49
CA GLY A 151 1.95 -8.61 -3.54
C GLY A 151 2.68 -9.75 -4.23
N ASP A 152 3.33 -9.45 -5.36
CA ASP A 152 4.21 -10.39 -6.05
C ASP A 152 5.67 -10.10 -5.70
N TYR A 153 6.54 -11.11 -5.79
CA TYR A 153 7.95 -10.98 -5.44
C TYR A 153 8.84 -11.64 -6.51
N MET A 154 9.88 -10.91 -6.95
CA MET A 154 10.87 -11.40 -7.92
C MET A 154 10.24 -11.90 -9.24
N THR A 155 9.35 -11.11 -9.83
CA THR A 155 8.80 -11.33 -11.17
C THR A 155 9.71 -10.74 -12.26
N PHE A 156 9.66 -11.31 -13.46
CA PHE A 156 10.31 -10.72 -14.62
C PHE A 156 9.41 -9.67 -15.25
N GLU A 157 9.98 -8.51 -15.55
CA GLU A 157 9.32 -7.47 -16.32
C GLU A 157 9.67 -7.59 -17.79
N THR A 158 8.65 -7.45 -18.63
CA THR A 158 8.83 -7.36 -20.09
C THR A 158 8.59 -5.91 -20.54
N ASP A 159 8.90 -5.63 -21.80
CA ASP A 159 8.36 -4.43 -22.44
C ASP A 159 6.83 -4.53 -22.57
N SER A 160 6.17 -3.42 -22.91
CA SER A 160 4.73 -3.40 -23.15
C SER A 160 4.30 -4.44 -24.19
N PRO A 161 3.15 -5.12 -23.99
CA PRO A 161 2.67 -6.12 -24.93
C PRO A 161 2.53 -5.59 -26.38
N PRO A 162 2.77 -6.41 -27.41
CA PRO A 162 2.59 -5.99 -28.80
C PRO A 162 1.19 -5.44 -29.07
N GLY A 163 1.13 -4.29 -29.74
CA GLY A 163 -0.12 -3.58 -30.03
C GLY A 163 -0.58 -2.64 -28.91
N SER A 164 0.20 -2.48 -27.84
CA SER A 164 -0.06 -1.48 -26.81
C SER A 164 -0.01 -0.05 -27.39
N PRO A 165 -0.79 0.89 -26.81
CA PRO A 165 -0.71 2.30 -27.15
C PRO A 165 0.71 2.86 -26.99
N ARG A 166 1.03 3.93 -27.73
CA ARG A 166 2.39 4.52 -27.72
C ARG A 166 2.80 4.96 -26.32
N GLU A 167 1.87 5.54 -25.59
CA GLU A 167 2.02 6.00 -24.21
C GLU A 167 2.37 4.89 -23.21
N TYR A 168 2.29 3.60 -23.59
CA TYR A 168 2.63 2.50 -22.70
C TYR A 168 4.11 2.14 -22.73
N TRP A 169 4.78 2.30 -23.87
CA TRP A 169 6.19 1.94 -24.05
C TRP A 169 7.11 3.15 -24.29
N GLU A 170 6.57 4.29 -24.73
CA GLU A 170 7.35 5.51 -24.91
C GLU A 170 8.00 5.94 -23.58
N GLY A 171 9.27 6.32 -23.61
CA GLY A 171 10.02 6.68 -22.41
C GLY A 171 10.46 5.48 -21.54
N GLY A 172 10.27 4.24 -22.01
CA GLY A 172 10.68 3.03 -21.29
C GLY A 172 9.81 2.73 -20.06
N LEU A 173 8.52 3.12 -20.11
CA LEU A 173 7.56 2.95 -19.01
C LEU A 173 7.00 1.52 -18.93
N SER A 174 7.06 0.75 -20.01
CA SER A 174 6.69 -0.68 -20.06
C SER A 174 5.35 -1.03 -19.41
N TRP A 175 4.31 -0.22 -19.62
CA TRP A 175 2.97 -0.49 -19.10
C TRP A 175 2.30 -1.69 -19.82
N GLY A 176 1.27 -2.25 -19.20
CA GLY A 176 0.41 -3.30 -19.74
C GLY A 176 0.88 -4.73 -19.47
N VAL A 177 2.05 -4.90 -18.83
CA VAL A 177 2.53 -6.23 -18.37
C VAL A 177 1.52 -6.81 -17.37
N VAL A 178 1.20 -8.09 -17.53
CA VAL A 178 0.22 -8.79 -16.70
C VAL A 178 0.92 -9.48 -15.54
N HIS A 179 0.47 -9.18 -14.33
CA HIS A 179 0.97 -9.78 -13.09
C HIS A 179 -0.10 -10.65 -12.45
N SER A 180 0.32 -11.72 -11.79
CA SER A 180 -0.59 -12.55 -10.99
C SER A 180 -0.60 -12.00 -9.58
N CYS A 181 -1.62 -11.25 -9.19
CA CYS A 181 -1.67 -10.48 -7.96
C CYS A 181 -2.50 -11.15 -6.86
N ILE A 182 -2.15 -10.93 -5.59
CA ILE A 182 -2.98 -11.38 -4.46
C ILE A 182 -4.38 -10.73 -4.49
N ASP A 183 -5.33 -11.31 -3.76
CA ASP A 183 -6.66 -10.70 -3.62
C ASP A 183 -6.62 -9.52 -2.64
N TRP A 184 -6.19 -8.37 -3.14
CA TRP A 184 -6.03 -7.14 -2.35
C TRP A 184 -7.34 -6.67 -1.71
N ASP A 185 -8.46 -6.81 -2.42
CA ASP A 185 -9.77 -6.44 -1.87
C ASP A 185 -10.14 -7.32 -0.68
N ALA A 186 -9.88 -8.62 -0.77
CA ALA A 186 -10.08 -9.54 0.35
C ALA A 186 -9.14 -9.24 1.54
N LEU A 187 -7.91 -8.77 1.27
CA LEU A 187 -7.00 -8.30 2.32
C LEU A 187 -7.56 -7.08 3.07
N LEU A 188 -8.06 -6.07 2.35
CA LEU A 188 -8.67 -4.88 2.95
C LEU A 188 -9.96 -5.22 3.70
N ALA A 189 -10.79 -6.10 3.15
CA ALA A 189 -12.00 -6.59 3.83
C ALA A 189 -11.65 -7.29 5.15
N TRP A 190 -10.66 -8.18 5.13
CA TRP A 190 -10.19 -8.85 6.35
C TRP A 190 -9.60 -7.86 7.36
N GLN A 191 -8.84 -6.86 6.93
CA GLN A 191 -8.37 -5.80 7.82
C GLN A 191 -9.54 -5.08 8.52
N HIS A 192 -10.60 -4.73 7.78
CA HIS A 192 -11.78 -4.09 8.36
C HIS A 192 -12.46 -4.99 9.39
N GLU A 193 -12.53 -6.30 9.15
CA GLU A 193 -13.06 -7.27 10.12
C GLU A 193 -12.23 -7.31 11.41
N MET A 194 -10.91 -7.22 11.31
CA MET A 194 -10.03 -7.19 12.50
C MET A 194 -10.24 -5.91 13.32
N VAL A 195 -10.47 -4.77 12.67
CA VAL A 195 -10.85 -3.53 13.37
C VAL A 195 -12.23 -3.67 14.03
N ALA A 196 -13.19 -4.31 13.36
CA ALA A 196 -14.50 -4.58 13.94
C ALA A 196 -14.41 -5.51 15.17
N GLU A 197 -13.49 -6.48 15.16
CA GLU A 197 -13.23 -7.34 16.30
C GLU A 197 -12.63 -6.57 17.48
N TYR A 198 -11.66 -5.69 17.23
CA TYR A 198 -11.14 -4.78 18.25
C TYR A 198 -12.25 -3.92 18.88
N ASN A 199 -13.16 -3.40 18.07
CA ASN A 199 -14.27 -2.57 18.57
C ASN A 199 -15.27 -3.36 19.45
N ARG A 200 -15.28 -4.69 19.40
CA ARG A 200 -16.14 -5.53 20.27
C ARG A 200 -15.54 -5.77 21.65
N THR A 201 -14.28 -5.41 21.87
CA THR A 201 -13.64 -5.63 23.17
C THR A 201 -14.03 -4.59 24.22
N TRP A 202 -14.90 -3.60 23.91
CA TRP A 202 -15.28 -2.50 24.81
C TRP A 202 -16.70 -1.92 24.60
#